data_AF-A0A1Y2J9D0-F1
#
_entry.id   AF-A0A1Y2J9D0-F1
#
_cell.length_a   1.000
_cell.length_b   1.000
_cell.length_c   1.000
_cell.angle_alpha   90.00
_cell.angle_beta   90.00
_cell.angle_gamma   90.00
#
_symmetry.space_group_name_H-M   'P 1'
#
loop_
_entity.id
_entity.type
_entity.pdbx_description
1 polymer ?
#
loop_
_entity_poly.entity_id
_entity_poly.type
_entity_poly.pdbx_seq_one_letter_code
_entity_poly.pdbx_strand_id
1 'polypeptide(L)'
;MNAHAKMANGKPLADAIWLLKTRAHIRAFLEYEYQFEHLADAIDPLQKFAEQSGLVAAIGQDEVQRLIAAPFERFRAIVAAEIEAEFAPTLAPELPTDYAAQLVMSWELDDIRDSWKWTGAPRPPARPEVTQRAPYAPAKSTVDACLYVARLGDVARLKAWLDDHPKDAPKLLEILESSLC
;
A
#
# COMPACT_ATOMS: atom_id res chain seq x y z
N MET A 1 -18.25 23.54 -43.96
CA MET A 1 -17.23 23.47 -42.90
C MET A 1 -16.90 22.00 -42.68
N ASN A 2 -15.81 21.51 -43.27
CA ASN A 2 -15.42 20.09 -43.14
C ASN A 2 -14.70 19.91 -41.81
N ALA A 3 -15.31 19.18 -40.88
CA ALA A 3 -14.64 18.75 -39.66
C ALA A 3 -13.50 17.79 -40.04
N HIS A 4 -12.25 18.22 -39.88
CA HIS A 4 -11.11 17.33 -40.04
C HIS A 4 -11.27 16.18 -39.05
N ALA A 5 -11.47 14.97 -39.56
CA ALA A 5 -11.52 13.77 -38.74
C ALA A 5 -10.22 13.68 -37.94
N LYS A 6 -10.31 13.68 -36.61
CA LYS A 6 -9.14 13.46 -35.76
C LYS A 6 -8.62 12.05 -36.03
N MET A 7 -7.37 11.97 -36.45
CA MET A 7 -6.68 10.71 -36.72
C MET A 7 -5.77 10.40 -35.54
N ALA A 8 -5.81 9.17 -35.05
CA ALA A 8 -4.89 8.65 -34.06
C ALA A 8 -3.99 7.62 -34.77
N ASN A 9 -2.72 7.97 -35.00
CA ASN A 9 -1.73 7.14 -35.70
C ASN A 9 -2.23 6.55 -37.04
N GLY A 10 -2.90 7.36 -37.87
CA GLY A 10 -3.40 6.96 -39.18
C GLY A 10 -4.72 6.16 -39.19
N LYS A 11 -5.28 5.82 -38.03
CA LYS A 11 -6.62 5.23 -37.90
C LYS A 11 -7.65 6.29 -37.48
N PRO A 12 -8.94 6.12 -37.86
CA PRO A 12 -10.01 6.96 -37.32
C PRO A 12 -10.02 6.86 -35.79
N LEU A 13 -10.02 8.01 -35.10
CA LEU A 13 -10.04 8.06 -33.64
C LEU A 13 -11.19 7.22 -33.03
N ALA A 14 -12.34 7.19 -33.69
CA ALA A 14 -13.50 6.40 -33.28
C ALA A 14 -13.20 4.89 -33.24
N ASP A 15 -12.46 4.37 -34.22
CA ASP A 15 -12.11 2.95 -34.31
C ASP A 15 -11.14 2.55 -33.19
N ALA A 16 -10.19 3.42 -32.87
CA ALA A 16 -9.25 3.20 -31.78
C ALA A 16 -9.96 3.20 -30.40
N ILE A 17 -10.89 4.14 -30.18
CA ILE A 17 -11.72 4.18 -28.97
C ILE A 17 -12.58 2.93 -28.86
N TRP A 18 -13.24 2.53 -29.95
CA TRP A 18 -14.06 1.32 -29.97
C TRP A 18 -13.23 0.09 -29.63
N LEU A 19 -12.04 -0.04 -30.23
CA LEU A 19 -11.15 -1.17 -29.98
C LEU A 19 -10.64 -1.21 -28.53
N LEU A 20 -10.30 -0.05 -27.95
CA LEU A 20 -9.92 0.04 -26.53
C LEU A 20 -11.06 -0.45 -25.62
N LYS A 21 -12.28 0.03 -25.84
CA LYS A 21 -13.47 -0.37 -25.06
C LYS A 21 -13.72 -1.87 -25.14
N THR A 22 -13.67 -2.45 -26.36
CA THR A 22 -13.87 -3.89 -26.56
C THR A 22 -12.80 -4.71 -25.83
N ARG A 23 -11.52 -4.31 -25.92
CA ARG A 23 -10.42 -4.97 -25.21
C ARG A 23 -10.56 -4.85 -23.69
N ALA A 24 -10.95 -3.68 -23.19
CA ALA A 24 -11.19 -3.46 -21.76
C ALA A 24 -12.34 -4.36 -21.26
N HIS A 25 -13.41 -4.51 -22.04
CA HIS A 25 -14.52 -5.38 -21.68
C HIS A 25 -14.14 -6.86 -21.60
N ILE A 26 -13.42 -7.36 -22.61
CA ILE A 26 -12.94 -8.76 -22.62
C ILE A 26 -12.02 -9.01 -21.43
N ARG A 27 -11.10 -8.09 -21.14
CA ARG A 27 -10.14 -8.27 -20.04
C ARG A 27 -10.79 -8.15 -18.67
N ALA A 28 -11.76 -7.27 -18.50
CA ALA A 28 -12.53 -7.20 -17.26
C ALA A 28 -13.34 -8.49 -17.03
N PHE A 29 -13.88 -9.09 -18.09
CA PHE A 29 -14.52 -10.41 -17.98
C PHE A 29 -13.53 -11.52 -17.61
N LEU A 30 -12.34 -11.54 -18.21
CA LEU A 30 -11.30 -12.53 -17.87
C LEU A 30 -10.77 -12.36 -16.45
N GLU A 31 -10.69 -11.13 -15.94
CA GLU A 31 -10.32 -10.86 -14.55
C GLU A 31 -11.40 -11.35 -13.58
N TYR A 32 -12.68 -11.11 -13.90
CA TYR A 32 -13.82 -11.68 -13.18
C TYR A 32 -13.79 -13.21 -13.14
N GLU A 33 -13.37 -13.86 -14.22
CA GLU A 33 -13.17 -15.33 -14.30
C GLU A 33 -11.83 -15.81 -13.72
N TYR A 34 -11.13 -14.95 -12.96
CA TYR A 34 -9.84 -15.25 -12.32
C TYR A 34 -8.75 -15.77 -13.27
N GLN A 35 -8.78 -15.35 -14.54
CA GLN A 35 -7.78 -15.75 -15.54
C GLN A 35 -6.49 -14.92 -15.48
N PHE A 36 -6.42 -13.95 -14.58
CA PHE A 36 -5.22 -13.16 -14.30
C PHE A 36 -4.80 -13.35 -12.85
N GLU A 37 -3.50 -13.50 -12.61
CA GLU A 37 -2.94 -13.56 -11.26
C GLU A 37 -2.93 -12.17 -10.60
N HIS A 38 -2.71 -11.12 -11.39
CA HIS A 38 -2.70 -9.73 -10.93
C HIS A 38 -3.54 -8.82 -11.83
N LEU A 39 -4.22 -7.84 -11.23
CA LEU A 39 -5.00 -6.84 -11.95
C LEU A 39 -4.15 -6.05 -12.96
N ALA A 40 -2.87 -5.81 -12.65
CA ALA A 40 -1.94 -5.15 -13.56
C ALA A 40 -1.80 -5.89 -14.90
N ASP A 41 -1.83 -7.23 -14.91
CA ASP A 41 -1.74 -8.03 -16.13
C ASP A 41 -2.93 -7.81 -17.06
N ALA A 42 -4.09 -7.45 -16.47
CA ALA A 42 -5.28 -7.08 -17.20
C ALA A 42 -5.20 -5.63 -17.73
N ILE A 43 -4.68 -4.69 -16.95
CA ILE A 43 -4.75 -3.24 -17.25
C ILE A 43 -3.57 -2.75 -18.11
N ASP A 44 -2.33 -3.17 -17.82
CA ASP A 44 -1.13 -2.63 -18.46
C ASP A 44 -1.14 -2.79 -20.00
N PRO A 45 -1.60 -3.91 -20.58
CA PRO A 45 -1.71 -4.02 -22.03
C PRO A 45 -2.72 -3.05 -22.65
N LEU A 46 -3.73 -2.59 -21.91
CA LEU A 46 -4.70 -1.59 -22.37
C LEU A 46 -4.08 -0.19 -22.38
N GLN A 47 -3.36 0.17 -21.32
CA GLN A 47 -2.63 1.44 -21.25
C GLN A 47 -1.57 1.51 -22.35
N LYS A 48 -0.77 0.46 -22.52
CA LYS A 48 0.22 0.37 -23.60
C LYS A 48 -0.41 0.51 -24.98
N PHE A 49 -1.58 -0.08 -25.20
CA PHE A 49 -2.31 0.09 -26.46
C PHE A 49 -2.77 1.54 -26.67
N ALA A 50 -3.28 2.20 -25.62
CA ALA A 50 -3.73 3.59 -25.71
C ALA A 50 -2.57 4.55 -26.02
N GLU A 51 -1.39 4.30 -25.48
CA GLU A 51 -0.17 5.06 -25.79
C GLU A 51 0.28 4.83 -27.23
N GLN A 52 0.41 3.57 -27.66
CA GLN A 52 0.88 3.20 -29.00
C GLN A 52 -0.06 3.65 -30.14
N SER A 53 -1.37 3.71 -29.85
CA SER A 53 -2.36 4.19 -30.80
C SER A 53 -2.45 5.72 -30.85
N GLY A 54 -1.80 6.42 -29.92
CA GLY A 54 -1.90 7.87 -29.77
C GLY A 54 -3.22 8.35 -29.15
N LEU A 55 -4.02 7.44 -28.57
CA LEU A 55 -5.27 7.79 -27.88
C LEU A 55 -5.00 8.74 -26.71
N VAL A 56 -3.98 8.47 -25.90
CA VAL A 56 -3.61 9.34 -24.77
C VAL A 56 -3.34 10.77 -25.24
N ALA A 57 -2.64 10.94 -26.36
CA ALA A 57 -2.39 12.25 -26.94
C ALA A 57 -3.65 12.91 -27.53
N ALA A 58 -4.60 12.11 -28.02
CA ALA A 58 -5.80 12.60 -28.71
C ALA A 58 -6.95 12.99 -27.77
N ILE A 59 -7.16 12.25 -26.68
CA ILE A 59 -8.29 12.43 -25.74
C ILE A 59 -7.86 12.65 -24.29
N GLY A 60 -6.57 12.55 -23.98
CA GLY A 60 -6.03 12.70 -22.63
C GLY A 60 -5.99 11.39 -21.84
N GLN A 61 -5.11 11.36 -20.83
CA GLN A 61 -4.93 10.20 -19.96
C GLN A 61 -6.19 9.88 -19.15
N ASP A 62 -6.84 10.90 -18.58
CA ASP A 62 -8.01 10.70 -17.70
C ASP A 62 -9.17 10.05 -18.45
N GLU A 63 -9.42 10.47 -19.69
CA GLU A 63 -10.47 9.88 -20.51
C GLU A 63 -10.14 8.45 -20.91
N VAL A 64 -8.88 8.16 -21.26
CA VAL A 64 -8.43 6.78 -21.51
C VAL A 64 -8.64 5.91 -20.26
N GLN A 65 -8.27 6.40 -19.08
CA GLN A 65 -8.43 5.69 -17.81
C GLN A 65 -9.90 5.46 -17.47
N ARG A 66 -10.76 6.46 -17.69
CA ARG A 66 -12.22 6.31 -17.54
C ARG A 66 -12.79 5.22 -18.44
N LEU A 67 -12.33 5.17 -19.70
CA LEU A 67 -12.74 4.14 -20.66
C LEU A 67 -12.28 2.73 -20.28
N ILE A 68 -11.07 2.62 -19.71
CA ILE A 68 -10.52 1.36 -19.21
C ILE A 68 -11.24 0.91 -17.94
N ALA A 69 -11.51 1.82 -16.99
CA ALA A 69 -12.06 1.49 -15.68
C ALA A 69 -13.54 1.05 -15.72
N ALA A 70 -14.36 1.65 -16.59
CA ALA A 70 -15.81 1.43 -16.58
C ALA A 70 -16.25 -0.05 -16.68
N PRO A 71 -15.66 -0.91 -17.54
CA PRO A 71 -15.96 -2.34 -17.53
C PRO A 71 -15.57 -3.06 -16.23
N PHE A 72 -14.43 -2.73 -15.63
CA PHE A 72 -13.97 -3.36 -14.38
C PHE A 72 -14.83 -2.95 -13.18
N GLU A 73 -15.29 -1.69 -13.13
CA GLU A 73 -16.24 -1.24 -12.11
C GLU A 73 -17.55 -2.04 -12.18
N ARG A 74 -18.06 -2.30 -13.38
CA ARG A 74 -19.27 -3.11 -13.57
C ARG A 74 -19.12 -4.52 -13.02
N PHE A 75 -18.03 -5.23 -13.33
CA PHE A 75 -17.84 -6.59 -12.83
C PHE A 75 -17.56 -6.63 -11.32
N ARG A 76 -16.83 -5.64 -10.78
CA ARG A 76 -16.66 -5.51 -9.33
C ARG A 76 -17.99 -5.29 -8.60
N ALA A 77 -18.91 -4.53 -9.19
CA ALA A 77 -20.25 -4.36 -8.62
C ALA A 77 -21.06 -5.67 -8.62
N ILE A 78 -20.90 -6.53 -9.62
CA ILE A 78 -21.54 -7.86 -9.66
C ILE A 78 -20.99 -8.73 -8.53
N VAL A 79 -19.67 -8.85 -8.42
CA VAL A 79 -19.01 -9.63 -7.35
C VAL A 79 -19.40 -9.11 -5.98
N ALA A 80 -19.44 -7.78 -5.78
CA ALA A 80 -19.85 -7.19 -4.51
C ALA A 80 -21.29 -7.56 -4.15
N ALA A 81 -22.21 -7.54 -5.12
CA ALA A 81 -23.60 -7.91 -4.90
C ALA A 81 -23.76 -9.42 -4.62
N GLU A 82 -22.95 -10.27 -5.26
CA GLU A 82 -22.93 -11.72 -5.00
C GLU A 82 -22.42 -12.02 -3.59
N ILE A 83 -21.31 -11.39 -3.17
CA ILE A 83 -20.79 -11.48 -1.80
C ILE A 83 -21.84 -10.97 -0.82
N GLU A 84 -22.47 -9.83 -1.07
CA GLU A 84 -23.52 -9.32 -0.19
C GLU A 84 -24.69 -10.31 -0.08
N ALA A 85 -25.15 -10.89 -1.19
CA ALA A 85 -26.25 -11.87 -1.17
C ALA A 85 -25.88 -13.16 -0.42
N GLU A 86 -24.64 -13.65 -0.57
CA GLU A 86 -24.17 -14.88 0.07
C GLU A 86 -23.87 -14.66 1.57
N PHE A 87 -23.32 -13.50 1.94
CA PHE A 87 -22.88 -13.22 3.31
C PHE A 87 -23.89 -12.41 4.14
N ALA A 88 -24.87 -11.74 3.54
CA ALA A 88 -25.97 -11.10 4.28
C ALA A 88 -26.69 -12.02 5.28
N PRO A 89 -26.97 -13.31 4.99
CA PRO A 89 -27.57 -14.21 5.97
C PRO A 89 -26.60 -14.70 7.07
N THR A 90 -25.29 -14.51 6.94
CA THR A 90 -24.27 -14.89 7.95
C THR A 90 -23.72 -13.71 8.75
N LEU A 91 -23.91 -12.47 8.27
CA LEU A 91 -23.54 -11.24 8.97
C LEU A 91 -24.57 -10.92 10.06
N ALA A 92 -24.33 -11.52 11.23
CA ALA A 92 -24.99 -11.33 12.53
C ALA A 92 -26.24 -12.18 12.80
N PRO A 93 -26.10 -13.35 13.47
CA PRO A 93 -26.86 -13.47 14.71
C PRO A 93 -26.52 -12.22 15.54
N GLU A 94 -27.52 -11.48 16.04
CA GLU A 94 -27.25 -10.36 16.94
C GLU A 94 -26.30 -10.85 18.03
N LEU A 95 -25.06 -10.38 17.98
CA LEU A 95 -24.08 -10.75 18.98
C LEU A 95 -24.64 -10.27 20.31
N PRO A 96 -24.60 -11.09 21.36
CA PRO A 96 -25.01 -10.65 22.68
C PRO A 96 -24.38 -9.30 23.02
N THR A 97 -25.13 -8.41 23.67
CA THR A 97 -24.66 -7.06 24.02
C THR A 97 -23.37 -7.10 24.84
N ASP A 98 -23.09 -8.21 25.51
CA ASP A 98 -21.89 -8.49 26.31
C ASP A 98 -20.80 -9.31 25.58
N TYR A 99 -20.92 -9.59 24.28
CA TYR A 99 -19.96 -10.39 23.52
C TYR A 99 -18.53 -9.87 23.64
N ALA A 100 -18.34 -8.55 23.52
CA ALA A 100 -17.01 -7.94 23.68
C ALA A 100 -16.46 -8.14 25.10
N ALA A 101 -17.31 -8.07 26.12
CA ALA A 101 -16.92 -8.32 27.50
C ALA A 101 -16.55 -9.80 27.73
N GLN A 102 -17.33 -10.73 27.17
CA GLN A 102 -17.03 -12.17 27.21
C GLN A 102 -15.72 -12.49 26.49
N LEU A 103 -15.45 -11.84 25.36
CA LEU A 103 -14.21 -12.02 24.60
C LEU A 103 -12.99 -11.51 25.38
N VAL A 104 -13.07 -10.32 25.96
CA VAL A 104 -12.01 -9.78 26.82
C VAL A 104 -11.78 -10.69 28.04
N MET A 105 -12.86 -11.15 28.69
CA MET A 105 -12.76 -12.09 29.81
C MET A 105 -12.05 -13.39 29.38
N SER A 106 -12.35 -13.93 28.19
CA SER A 106 -11.70 -15.14 27.68
C SER A 106 -10.20 -14.94 27.44
N TRP A 107 -9.81 -13.78 26.87
CA TRP A 107 -8.40 -13.45 26.65
C TRP A 107 -7.64 -13.26 27.96
N GLU A 108 -8.26 -12.61 28.95
CA GLU A 108 -7.64 -12.42 30.25
C GLU A 108 -7.54 -13.72 31.05
N LEU A 109 -8.46 -14.68 30.86
CA LEU A 109 -8.36 -16.01 31.46
C LEU A 109 -7.24 -16.85 30.82
N ASP A 110 -7.06 -16.76 29.50
CA ASP A 110 -6.02 -17.48 28.77
C ASP A 110 -4.60 -16.91 29.04
N ASP A 111 -4.49 -15.62 29.36
CA ASP A 111 -3.22 -15.01 29.74
C ASP A 111 -2.89 -15.26 31.23
N ILE A 112 -1.86 -16.06 31.49
CA ILE A 112 -1.38 -16.35 32.87
C ILE A 112 -1.07 -15.08 33.69
N ARG A 113 -0.77 -13.95 33.04
CA ARG A 113 -0.47 -12.67 33.70
C ARG A 113 -1.72 -11.97 34.22
N ASP A 114 -2.88 -12.26 33.62
CA ASP A 114 -4.14 -11.58 33.88
C ASP A 114 -5.22 -12.51 34.44
N SER A 115 -5.03 -13.83 34.37
CA SER A 115 -6.00 -14.82 34.84
C SER A 115 -6.32 -14.70 36.34
N TRP A 116 -5.41 -14.12 37.13
CA TRP A 116 -5.63 -13.83 38.55
C TRP A 116 -6.80 -12.86 38.80
N LYS A 117 -7.14 -11.99 37.84
CA LYS A 117 -8.28 -11.06 37.92
C LYS A 117 -9.62 -11.79 38.03
N TRP A 118 -9.71 -12.98 37.45
CA TRP A 118 -10.94 -13.76 37.33
C TRP A 118 -10.96 -15.02 38.20
N THR A 119 -9.79 -15.58 38.52
CA THR A 119 -9.65 -16.85 39.26
C THR A 119 -9.49 -16.68 40.78
N GLY A 120 -9.27 -15.45 41.26
CA GLY A 120 -8.97 -15.18 42.68
C GLY A 120 -7.57 -15.63 43.11
N ALA A 121 -6.73 -16.06 42.17
CA ALA A 121 -5.31 -16.34 42.42
C ALA A 121 -4.58 -15.05 42.87
N PRO A 122 -3.48 -15.18 43.62
CA PRO A 122 -2.69 -14.01 43.99
C PRO A 122 -2.11 -13.33 42.75
N ARG A 123 -2.16 -12.00 42.72
CA ARG A 123 -1.56 -11.19 41.66
C ARG A 123 -0.07 -11.56 41.48
N PRO A 124 0.39 -11.87 40.25
CA PRO A 124 1.80 -12.10 39.99
C PRO A 124 2.65 -10.91 40.46
N PRO A 125 3.85 -11.16 41.01
CA PRO A 125 4.73 -10.08 41.42
C PRO A 125 5.00 -9.16 40.22
N ALA A 126 4.91 -7.84 40.44
CA ALA A 126 5.22 -6.87 39.41
C ALA A 126 6.61 -7.17 38.85
N ARG A 127 6.74 -7.26 37.52
CA ARG A 127 8.07 -7.36 36.91
C ARG A 127 8.91 -6.20 37.43
N PRO A 128 10.18 -6.42 37.80
CA PRO A 128 11.06 -5.33 38.15
C PRO A 128 11.06 -4.32 37.01
N GLU A 129 10.88 -3.04 37.34
CA GLU A 129 11.00 -1.97 36.37
C GLU A 129 12.34 -2.12 35.65
N VAL A 130 12.33 -2.19 34.32
CA VAL A 130 13.56 -2.17 33.53
C VAL A 130 14.09 -0.73 33.59
N THR A 131 14.78 -0.39 34.68
CA THR A 131 15.16 1.00 35.00
C THR A 131 16.43 1.48 34.32
N GLN A 132 16.95 0.77 33.31
CA GLN A 132 18.14 1.25 32.58
C GLN A 132 17.91 1.11 31.08
N ARG A 133 17.42 2.20 30.47
CA ARG A 133 17.62 2.39 29.03
C ARG A 133 19.12 2.46 28.79
N ALA A 134 19.63 1.60 27.92
CA ALA A 134 21.02 1.65 27.51
C ALA A 134 21.38 3.07 27.01
N PRO A 135 22.64 3.50 27.16
CA PRO A 135 23.11 4.74 26.55
C PRO A 135 22.71 4.80 25.08
N TYR A 136 22.22 5.95 24.63
CA TYR A 136 21.76 6.13 23.27
C TYR A 136 22.87 5.80 22.27
N ALA A 137 22.58 4.90 21.33
CA ALA A 137 23.46 4.54 20.23
C ALA A 137 22.66 4.60 18.92
N PRO A 138 23.15 5.31 17.90
CA PRO A 138 22.55 5.27 16.57
C PRO A 138 22.49 3.84 16.05
N ALA A 139 21.47 3.52 15.25
CA ALA A 139 21.41 2.24 14.58
C ALA A 139 22.63 2.06 13.65
N LYS A 140 23.12 0.82 13.52
CA LYS A 140 24.27 0.51 12.65
C LYS A 140 24.05 0.98 11.20
N SER A 141 22.82 0.81 10.69
CA SER A 141 22.44 1.30 9.35
C SER A 141 22.57 2.81 9.19
N THR A 142 22.27 3.57 10.25
CA THR A 142 22.40 5.04 10.27
C THR A 142 23.87 5.44 10.22
N VAL A 143 24.74 4.73 10.95
CA VAL A 143 26.20 4.93 10.89
C VAL A 143 26.73 4.62 9.49
N ASP A 144 26.36 3.47 8.92
CA ASP A 144 26.82 3.04 7.60
C ASP A 144 26.39 4.02 6.49
N ALA A 145 25.16 4.53 6.56
CA ALA A 145 24.64 5.53 5.63
C ALA A 145 25.41 6.86 5.72
N CYS A 146 25.69 7.33 6.95
CA CYS A 146 26.48 8.55 7.18
C CYS A 146 27.90 8.43 6.59
N LEU A 147 28.58 7.30 6.84
CA LEU A 147 29.91 7.04 6.30
C LEU A 147 29.92 6.96 4.77
N TYR A 148 28.87 6.39 4.16
CA TYR A 148 28.72 6.38 2.72
C TYR A 148 28.63 7.80 2.14
N VAL A 149 27.79 8.66 2.72
CA VAL A 149 27.65 10.06 2.28
C VAL A 149 28.98 10.82 2.45
N ALA A 150 29.68 10.62 3.56
CA ALA A 150 30.99 11.23 3.80
C ALA A 150 32.03 10.82 2.74
N ARG A 151 32.04 9.55 2.32
CA ARG A 151 32.97 9.04 1.28
C ARG A 151 32.73 9.63 -0.11
N LEU A 152 31.54 10.17 -0.39
CA LEU A 152 31.26 10.84 -1.67
C LEU A 152 31.95 12.21 -1.77
N GLY A 153 32.50 12.75 -0.67
CA GLY A 153 33.20 14.04 -0.63
C GLY A 153 32.29 15.27 -0.76
N ASP A 154 30.97 15.08 -0.75
CA ASP A 154 29.99 16.16 -0.84
C ASP A 154 29.65 16.71 0.54
N VAL A 155 30.36 17.77 0.93
CA VAL A 155 30.21 18.44 2.24
C VAL A 155 28.82 19.03 2.44
N ALA A 156 28.20 19.57 1.38
CA ALA A 156 26.86 20.16 1.47
C ALA A 156 25.81 19.08 1.75
N ARG A 157 25.95 17.94 1.08
CA ARG A 157 25.07 16.79 1.29
C ARG A 157 25.26 16.13 2.66
N LEU A 158 26.49 16.02 3.16
CA LEU A 158 26.74 15.51 4.51
C LEU A 158 26.14 16.42 5.58
N LYS A 159 26.26 17.75 5.41
CA LYS A 159 25.66 18.72 6.32
C LYS A 159 24.14 18.61 6.35
N ALA A 160 23.49 18.60 5.17
CA ALA A 160 22.04 18.45 5.08
C ALA A 160 21.56 17.14 5.73
N TRP A 161 22.31 16.06 5.54
CA TRP A 161 21.98 14.76 6.12
C TRP A 161 22.09 14.76 7.66
N LEU A 162 23.08 15.44 8.24
CA LEU A 162 23.22 15.61 9.70
C LEU A 162 22.13 16.52 10.29
N ASP A 163 21.73 17.57 9.56
CA ASP A 163 20.63 18.45 9.96
C ASP A 163 19.28 17.69 10.02
N ASP A 164 19.07 16.71 9.13
CA ASP A 164 17.91 15.81 9.12
C ASP A 164 17.93 14.76 10.25
N HIS A 165 19.08 14.54 10.91
CA HIS A 165 19.28 13.53 11.98
C HIS A 165 19.82 14.14 13.28
N PRO A 166 19.13 15.11 13.91
CA PRO A 166 19.67 15.90 15.02
C PRO A 166 19.98 15.08 16.28
N LYS A 167 19.31 13.94 16.48
CA LYS A 167 19.55 13.03 17.63
C LYS A 167 20.82 12.20 17.45
N ASP A 168 21.16 11.85 16.22
CA ASP A 168 22.31 11.01 15.90
C ASP A 168 23.57 11.83 15.61
N ALA A 169 23.41 13.09 15.19
CA ALA A 169 24.49 13.96 14.76
C ALA A 169 25.69 14.03 15.71
N PRO A 170 25.54 14.17 17.06
CA PRO A 170 26.69 14.22 17.96
C PRO A 170 27.55 12.95 17.92
N LYS A 171 26.91 11.77 17.91
CA LYS A 171 27.63 10.49 17.90
C LYS A 171 28.22 10.17 16.53
N LEU A 172 27.55 10.59 15.46
CA LEU A 172 28.04 10.42 14.10
C LEU A 172 29.24 11.32 13.79
N LEU A 173 29.28 12.55 14.32
CA LEU A 173 30.45 13.42 14.22
C LEU A 173 31.67 12.79 14.91
N GLU A 174 31.51 12.26 16.13
CA GLU A 174 32.58 11.55 16.86
C GLU A 174 33.13 10.36 16.06
N ILE A 175 32.26 9.59 15.38
CA ILE A 175 32.65 8.45 14.54
C ILE A 175 33.41 8.92 13.29
N LEU A 176 32.96 10.01 12.66
CA LEU A 176 33.61 10.58 11.47
C LEU A 176 35.00 11.13 11.80
N GLU A 177 35.12 11.88 12.90
CA GLU A 177 36.40 12.40 13.39
C GLU A 177 37.39 11.27 13.70
N SER A 178 36.91 10.20 14.35
CA SER A 178 37.72 9.02 14.67
C SER A 178 38.14 8.20 13.44
N SER A 179 37.40 8.30 12.34
CA SER A 179 37.68 7.55 11.09
C SER A 179 38.59 8.30 10.13
N LEU A 180 38.85 9.59 10.39
CA LEU A 180 39.69 10.47 9.57
C LEU A 180 41.11 10.67 10.14
N CYS A 181 41.40 10.18 11.34
CA CYS A 181 42.74 10.00 11.90
C CYS A 181 43.31 8.62 11.55
#